data_AF-A0ABC8LZC1-F1
#
_entry.id   AF-A0ABC8LZC1-F1
#
_cell.length_a   1.000
_cell.length_b   1.000
_cell.length_c   1.000
_cell.angle_alpha   90.00
_cell.angle_beta   90.00
_cell.angle_gamma   90.00
#
_symmetry.space_group_name_H-M   'P 1'
#
loop_
_entity.id
_entity.type
_entity.pdbx_description
1 polymer ?
#
loop_
_entity_poly.entity_id
_entity_poly.type
_entity_poly.pdbx_seq_one_letter_code
_entity_poly.pdbx_strand_id
1 'polypeptide(L)'
;MNYGGPVSISAYGDTNLIPHPVQQALSSTGVGLHHVPAGVKDASDKKILVDMLLWAVDNPAPANFMLISVDRDFSNALHQLSMRRYTILLAQPPRASAPLVAAAKNVWPSIWWSSY
;
A
#
# COMPACT_ATOMS: atom_id res chain seq x y z
N MET A 1 -2.12 19.31 -4.29
CA MET A 1 -2.68 18.17 -5.04
C MET A 1 -4.11 17.99 -4.60
N ASN A 2 -5.10 18.19 -5.48
CA ASN A 2 -6.52 18.02 -5.16
C ASN A 2 -6.98 16.62 -5.60
N TYR A 3 -6.57 15.59 -4.85
CA TYR A 3 -7.18 14.28 -4.98
C TYR A 3 -8.52 14.31 -4.23
N GLY A 4 -9.62 13.99 -4.91
CA GLY A 4 -10.95 13.95 -4.34
C GLY A 4 -11.64 12.63 -4.67
N GLY A 5 -12.61 12.24 -3.86
CA GLY A 5 -13.34 10.97 -3.99
C GLY A 5 -13.20 10.07 -2.77
N PRO A 6 -13.93 8.94 -2.74
CA PRO A 6 -13.86 7.97 -1.65
C PRO A 6 -12.46 7.37 -1.57
N VAL A 7 -11.96 7.23 -0.34
CA VAL A 7 -10.65 6.63 -0.04
C VAL A 7 -10.87 5.30 0.65
N SER A 8 -10.17 4.26 0.19
CA SER A 8 -10.12 2.95 0.84
C SER A 8 -8.69 2.69 1.32
N ILE A 9 -8.53 2.31 2.58
CA ILE A 9 -7.24 2.03 3.19
C ILE A 9 -7.27 0.60 3.72
N SER A 10 -6.33 -0.23 3.27
CA SER A 10 -6.20 -1.62 3.70
C SER A 10 -4.77 -1.90 4.16
N ALA A 11 -4.63 -2.63 5.26
CA ALA A 11 -3.35 -3.12 5.78
C ALA A 11 -3.36 -4.65 5.81
N TYR A 12 -2.20 -5.23 5.50
CA TYR A 12 -2.06 -6.68 5.32
C TYR A 12 -0.89 -7.17 6.16
N GLY A 13 -1.11 -8.26 6.90
CA GLY A 13 -0.07 -8.88 7.71
C GLY A 13 -0.65 -9.67 8.87
N ASP A 14 0.23 -10.20 9.70
CA ASP A 14 -0.18 -10.97 10.86
C ASP A 14 -0.73 -10.04 11.94
N THR A 15 -2.06 -9.92 12.00
CA THR A 15 -2.72 -9.10 13.01
C THR A 15 -2.50 -9.59 14.42
N ASN A 16 -2.10 -10.85 14.65
CA ASN A 16 -1.77 -11.34 15.99
C ASN A 16 -0.51 -10.66 16.55
N LEU A 17 0.34 -10.11 15.69
CA LEU A 17 1.52 -9.32 16.09
C LEU A 17 1.18 -7.87 16.46
N ILE A 18 -0.06 -7.43 16.22
CA ILE A 18 -0.52 -6.08 16.53
C ILE A 18 -1.26 -6.11 17.87
N PRO A 19 -0.94 -5.22 18.84
CA PRO A 19 -1.69 -5.16 20.10
C PRO A 19 -3.18 -4.89 19.87
N HIS A 20 -4.06 -5.58 20.61
CA HIS A 20 -5.51 -5.46 20.47
C HIS A 20 -6.04 -4.01 20.51
N PRO A 21 -5.57 -3.12 21.40
CA PRO A 21 -6.01 -1.72 21.38
C PRO A 21 -5.69 -1.00 20.07
N VAL A 22 -4.55 -1.32 19.44
CA VAL A 22 -4.13 -0.75 18.15
C VAL A 22 -4.98 -1.32 17.02
N GLN A 23 -5.30 -2.63 17.05
CA GLN A 23 -6.21 -3.22 16.08
C GLN A 23 -7.62 -2.60 16.13
N GLN A 24 -8.14 -2.36 17.34
CA GLN A 24 -9.42 -1.68 17.53
C GLN A 24 -9.38 -0.24 17.03
N ALA A 25 -8.31 0.50 17.35
CA ALA A 25 -8.13 1.86 16.86
C ALA A 25 -8.10 1.91 15.31
N LEU A 26 -7.34 1.03 14.66
CA LEU A 26 -7.28 0.94 13.20
C LEU A 26 -8.64 0.56 12.58
N SER A 27 -9.36 -0.37 13.19
CA SER A 27 -10.69 -0.75 12.72
C SER A 27 -11.68 0.42 12.85
N SER A 28 -11.57 1.22 13.92
CA SER A 28 -12.45 2.38 14.16
C SER A 28 -12.23 3.54 13.19
N THR A 29 -11.06 3.63 12.55
CA THR A 29 -10.77 4.65 11.53
C THR A 29 -11.21 4.23 10.11
N GLY A 30 -11.75 3.01 9.96
CA GLY A 30 -12.16 2.47 8.66
C GLY A 30 -11.01 1.83 7.87
N VAL A 31 -9.87 1.53 8.51
CA VAL A 31 -8.78 0.77 7.89
C VAL A 31 -9.16 -0.72 7.88
N GLY A 32 -9.20 -1.32 6.70
CA GLY A 32 -9.41 -2.76 6.55
C GLY A 32 -8.17 -3.55 6.96
N LEU A 33 -8.25 -4.30 8.06
CA LEU A 33 -7.17 -5.18 8.51
C LEU A 33 -7.35 -6.58 7.91
N HIS A 34 -6.45 -6.96 7.01
CA HIS A 34 -6.43 -8.29 6.40
C HIS A 34 -5.39 -9.16 7.10
N HIS A 35 -5.87 -10.09 7.92
CA HIS A 35 -5.02 -11.05 8.61
C HIS A 35 -4.36 -12.03 7.62
N VAL A 36 -3.04 -12.04 7.62
CA VAL A 36 -2.20 -12.97 6.87
C VAL A 36 -1.21 -13.60 7.86
N PRO A 37 -1.35 -14.89 8.22
CA PRO A 37 -0.50 -15.53 9.22
C PRO A 37 0.98 -15.44 8.87
N ALA A 38 1.83 -15.15 9.86
CA ALA A 38 3.26 -15.23 9.69
C ALA A 38 3.70 -16.68 9.41
N GLY A 39 4.67 -16.87 8.51
CA GLY A 39 5.24 -18.19 8.17
C GLY A 39 4.94 -18.66 6.75
N VAL A 40 4.02 -18.02 6.03
CA VAL A 40 3.85 -18.24 4.59
C VAL A 40 4.60 -17.14 3.84
N LYS A 41 5.74 -17.50 3.25
CA LYS A 41 6.56 -16.57 2.46
C LYS A 41 5.73 -15.93 1.34
N ASP A 42 5.82 -14.61 1.22
CA ASP A 42 5.17 -13.78 0.19
C ASP A 42 3.62 -13.82 0.20
N ALA A 43 2.98 -14.35 1.25
CA ALA A 43 1.52 -14.44 1.30
C ALA A 43 0.84 -13.07 1.39
N SER A 44 1.40 -12.17 2.19
CA SER A 44 0.93 -10.79 2.28
C SER A 44 1.05 -10.07 0.95
N ASP A 45 2.18 -10.27 0.27
CA ASP A 45 2.49 -9.55 -0.96
C ASP A 45 1.59 -10.00 -2.10
N LYS A 46 1.35 -11.32 -2.21
CA LYS A 46 0.37 -11.87 -3.15
C LYS A 46 -1.04 -11.36 -2.85
N LYS A 47 -1.44 -11.28 -1.58
CA LYS A 47 -2.77 -10.76 -1.22
C LYS A 47 -2.92 -9.30 -1.60
N ILE A 48 -1.91 -8.47 -1.34
CA ILE A 48 -1.88 -7.06 -1.74
C ILE A 48 -2.01 -6.94 -3.27
N LEU A 49 -1.24 -7.72 -4.03
CA LEU A 49 -1.29 -7.70 -5.50
C LEU A 49 -2.68 -8.08 -6.04
N VAL A 50 -3.27 -9.14 -5.50
CA VAL A 50 -4.61 -9.59 -5.89
C VAL A 50 -5.65 -8.51 -5.60
N ASP A 51 -5.63 -7.93 -4.41
CA ASP A 51 -6.62 -6.91 -4.03
C ASP A 51 -6.44 -5.61 -4.82
N MET A 52 -5.19 -5.22 -5.11
CA MET A 52 -4.89 -4.08 -5.97
C MET A 52 -5.46 -4.26 -7.38
N LEU A 53 -5.30 -5.45 -7.97
CA LEU A 53 -5.83 -5.74 -9.30
C LEU A 53 -7.36 -5.84 -9.30
N LEU A 54 -7.95 -6.50 -8.30
CA LEU A 54 -9.41 -6.58 -8.16
C LEU A 54 -10.03 -5.19 -8.01
N TRP A 55 -9.45 -4.34 -7.17
CA TRP A 55 -9.90 -2.96 -7.03
C TRP A 55 -9.82 -2.20 -8.35
N ALA A 56 -8.77 -2.42 -9.16
CA ALA A 56 -8.63 -1.77 -10.47
C ALA A 56 -9.68 -2.20 -11.49
N VAL A 57 -10.27 -3.40 -11.35
CA VAL A 57 -11.36 -3.87 -12.22
C VAL A 57 -12.60 -3.00 -12.06
N ASP A 58 -12.94 -2.68 -10.81
CA ASP A 58 -14.14 -1.90 -10.49
C ASP A 58 -13.93 -0.39 -10.55
N ASN A 59 -12.67 0.07 -10.51
CA ASN A 59 -12.31 1.48 -10.45
C ASN A 59 -11.41 1.87 -11.64
N PRO A 60 -11.98 2.21 -12.82
CA PRO A 60 -11.22 2.58 -14.00
C PRO A 60 -10.48 3.91 -13.82
N ALA A 61 -9.42 4.12 -14.60
CA ALA A 61 -8.69 5.39 -14.60
C ALA A 61 -9.58 6.57 -15.05
N PRO A 62 -9.38 7.79 -14.51
CA PRO A 62 -8.29 8.19 -13.62
C PRO A 62 -8.55 7.85 -12.14
N ALA A 63 -7.64 7.07 -11.54
CA ALA A 63 -7.65 6.77 -10.10
C ALA A 63 -6.23 6.67 -9.54
N ASN A 64 -6.11 6.70 -8.21
CA ASN A 64 -4.82 6.76 -7.52
C ASN A 64 -4.60 5.51 -6.67
N PHE A 65 -3.40 4.96 -6.75
CA PHE A 65 -2.92 3.95 -5.81
C PHE A 65 -1.82 4.53 -4.95
N MET A 66 -1.91 4.31 -3.63
CA MET A 66 -0.83 4.57 -2.70
C MET A 66 -0.37 3.24 -2.11
N LEU A 67 0.89 2.87 -2.36
CA LEU A 67 1.49 1.69 -1.76
C LEU A 67 2.54 2.10 -0.73
N ILE A 68 2.39 1.59 0.49
CA ILE A 68 3.36 1.71 1.57
C ILE A 68 4.00 0.33 1.75
N SER A 69 5.14 0.12 1.08
CA SER A 69 5.89 -1.14 1.15
C SER A 69 7.33 -0.89 0.79
N VAL A 70 8.27 -1.65 1.36
CA VAL A 70 9.69 -1.64 0.98
C VAL A 70 10.05 -2.71 -0.04
N ASP A 71 9.09 -3.58 -0.38
CA ASP A 71 9.34 -4.72 -1.24
C ASP A 71 9.35 -4.32 -2.73
N ARG A 72 10.34 -4.82 -3.47
CA ARG A 72 10.50 -4.55 -4.90
C ARG A 72 9.60 -5.43 -5.75
N ASP A 73 9.06 -6.50 -5.21
CA ASP A 73 8.23 -7.45 -5.96
C ASP A 73 6.94 -6.81 -6.49
N PHE A 74 6.53 -5.66 -5.92
CA PHE A 74 5.42 -4.86 -6.42
C PHE A 74 5.73 -4.07 -7.70
N SER A 75 7.00 -3.89 -8.08
CA SER A 75 7.42 -2.97 -9.14
C SER A 75 6.74 -3.25 -10.48
N ASN A 76 6.59 -4.54 -10.83
CA ASN A 76 5.95 -4.92 -12.09
C ASN A 76 4.46 -4.53 -12.11
N ALA A 77 3.72 -4.81 -11.04
CA ALA A 77 2.30 -4.46 -10.95
C ALA A 77 2.07 -2.95 -11.00
N LEU A 78 2.89 -2.18 -10.28
CA LEU A 78 2.84 -0.72 -10.28
C LEU A 78 3.13 -0.14 -11.68
N HIS A 79 4.10 -0.72 -12.38
CA HIS A 79 4.41 -0.33 -13.76
C HIS A 79 3.21 -0.58 -14.70
N GLN A 80 2.56 -1.75 -14.60
CA GLN A 80 1.38 -2.06 -15.40
C GLN A 80 0.20 -1.11 -15.13
N LEU A 81 -0.01 -0.73 -13.87
CA LEU A 81 -1.05 0.23 -13.49
C LEU A 81 -0.72 1.65 -14.00
N SER A 82 0.54 2.06 -13.93
CA SER A 82 1.00 3.33 -14.50
C SER A 82 0.75 3.41 -16.02
N MET A 83 1.06 2.32 -16.74
CA MET A 83 0.75 2.20 -18.18
C MET A 83 -0.75 2.31 -18.49
N ARG A 84 -1.61 1.91 -17.54
CA ARG A 84 -3.07 2.04 -17.61
C ARG A 84 -3.59 3.40 -17.11
N ARG A 85 -2.73 4.41 -17.00
CA ARG A 85 -3.05 5.80 -16.60
C ARG A 85 -3.48 5.99 -15.13
N TYR A 86 -3.19 5.03 -14.26
CA TYR A 86 -3.33 5.25 -12.82
C TYR A 86 -2.20 6.14 -12.29
N THR A 87 -2.47 6.94 -11.26
CA THR A 87 -1.42 7.66 -10.55
C THR A 87 -0.90 6.81 -9.41
N ILE A 88 0.41 6.55 -9.39
CA ILE A 88 1.06 5.74 -8.36
C ILE A 88 1.80 6.66 -7.37
N LEU A 89 1.47 6.50 -6.09
CA LEU A 89 2.13 7.14 -4.95
C LEU A 89 2.86 6.07 -4.14
N LEU A 90 4.13 6.30 -3.82
CA LEU A 90 4.90 5.38 -2.98
C LEU A 90 5.36 6.09 -1.71
N ALA A 91 5.11 5.45 -0.57
CA ALA A 91 5.70 5.84 0.69
C ALA A 91 6.70 4.75 1.12
N GLN A 92 7.98 5.11 1.19
CA GLN A 92 9.07 4.21 1.55
C GLN A 92 10.03 4.91 2.52
N PRO A 93 10.71 4.19 3.43
CA PRO A 93 11.83 4.72 4.20
C PRO A 93 12.97 5.15 3.24
N PRO A 94 13.87 6.06 3.65
CA PRO A 94 14.90 6.68 2.80
C PRO A 94 15.98 5.74 2.21
N ARG A 95 15.81 4.42 2.26
CA ARG A 95 16.63 3.41 1.56
C ARG A 95 15.81 2.62 0.55
N ALA A 96 15.11 3.33 -0.32
CA ALA A 96 14.32 2.74 -1.41
C ALA A 96 15.22 2.17 -2.52
N SER A 97 14.74 1.13 -3.22
CA SER A 97 15.40 0.60 -4.41
C SER A 97 15.08 1.44 -5.66
N ALA A 98 16.03 1.58 -6.58
CA ALA A 98 15.89 2.40 -7.79
C ALA A 98 14.65 2.09 -8.66
N PRO A 99 14.21 0.82 -8.85
CA PRO A 99 13.02 0.51 -9.66
C PRO A 99 11.71 1.03 -9.07
N LEU A 100 11.57 0.98 -7.74
CA LEU A 100 10.38 1.47 -7.03
C LEU A 100 10.27 2.99 -7.17
N VAL A 101 11.37 3.70 -6.93
CA VAL A 101 11.41 5.17 -7.06
C VAL A 101 11.04 5.61 -8.48
N ALA A 102 11.50 4.89 -9.50
CA ALA A 102 11.20 5.19 -10.90
C ALA A 102 9.70 5.01 -11.27
N ALA A 103 8.97 4.17 -10.53
CA ALA A 103 7.54 3.92 -10.79
C ALA A 103 6.60 4.91 -10.10
N ALA A 104 7.08 5.71 -9.14
CA ALA A 104 6.26 6.66 -8.38
C ALA A 104 6.25 8.06 -8.98
N LYS A 105 5.07 8.70 -8.96
CA LYS A 105 4.93 10.12 -9.33
C LYS A 105 5.37 11.05 -8.20
N ASN A 106 5.19 10.65 -6.95
CA ASN A 106 5.67 11.36 -5.77
C ASN A 106 6.14 10.32 -4.74
N VAL A 107 7.28 10.59 -4.10
CA VAL A 107 7.83 9.79 -3.01
C VAL A 107 7.76 10.64 -1.73
N TRP A 108 7.13 10.11 -0.69
CA TRP A 108 7.05 10.81 0.60
C TRP A 108 8.33 10.54 1.44
N PRO A 109 9.18 11.55 1.74
CA PRO A 109 10.53 11.29 2.29
C PRO A 109 10.56 10.91 3.79
N SER A 110 9.51 11.19 4.56
CA SER A 110 9.50 10.92 6.00
C SER A 110 8.08 10.73 6.56
N ILE A 111 7.84 9.60 7.23
CA ILE A 111 6.61 9.33 8.01
C ILE A 111 6.91 9.19 9.51
N TRP A 112 8.11 9.54 9.96
CA TRP A 112 8.50 9.41 11.36
C TRP A 112 8.43 10.76 12.06
N TRP A 113 7.53 10.85 13.04
CA TRP A 113 7.67 11.83 14.12
C TRP A 113 8.90 11.45 14.95
N SER A 114 9.73 12.44 15.26
CA SER A 114 10.83 12.28 16.21
C SER A 114 10.24 11.86 17.56
N SER A 115 10.59 10.66 18.04
CA SER A 115 10.34 10.29 19.43
C SER A 115 11.25 11.12 20.33
N TYR A 116 10.68 11.72 21.37
CA TYR A 116 11.41 12.19 22.55
C TYR A 116 11.90 10.99 23.37
#